data_AF-A0A928ZWF8-F1
#
_entry.id   AF-A0A928ZWF8-F1
#
_cell.length_a   1.000
_cell.length_b   1.000
_cell.length_c   1.000
_cell.angle_alpha   90.00
_cell.angle_beta   90.00
_cell.angle_gamma   90.00
#
_symmetry.space_group_name_H-M   'P 1'
#
loop_
_entity.id
_entity.type
_entity.pdbx_description
1 polymer ?
#
loop_
_entity_poly.entity_id
_entity_poly.type
_entity_poly.pdbx_seq_one_letter_code
_entity_poly.pdbx_strand_id
1 'polypeptide(L)'
;SEYHDHTPLILFGSVPNPVVTQLNLELKKQGIKVSGWLPENRYTELPVIKEGYFASGVNPFLSRTASTLMRRKKAKVIGAPFPIGPDGTRAWVEKICSVLDVEPQGLAEREAQIWASVEDYVSLIRGKSVYFMGDNLLEIAMARFLIRCGMTVPAIGIPYMDKRFQGGELQFLERTCEEMGVPKPKITEKPDNYNQIQQILEIEPDLVITGMAHANPLEARGINTKWSVEFTFAQIHGFGSTRDILELVTRPLRRNSNLKDLGWDKLVKEEANV
;
A
#
# COMPACT_ATOMS: atom_id res chain seq x y z
N SER A 1 -22.30 -24.51 -10.25
CA SER A 1 -21.38 -23.49 -10.80
C SER A 1 -20.25 -23.33 -9.81
N GLU A 2 -19.00 -23.18 -10.27
CA GLU A 2 -17.84 -22.86 -9.40
C GLU A 2 -17.96 -21.45 -8.77
N TYR A 3 -18.83 -20.61 -9.32
CA TYR A 3 -19.08 -19.24 -8.87
C TYR A 3 -20.51 -19.06 -8.37
N HIS A 4 -20.69 -18.16 -7.40
CA HIS A 4 -21.99 -17.63 -6.98
C HIS A 4 -22.64 -16.85 -8.12
N ASP A 5 -23.97 -16.79 -8.09
CA ASP A 5 -24.71 -15.87 -8.96
C ASP A 5 -24.64 -14.47 -8.35
N HIS A 6 -23.82 -13.60 -8.95
CA HIS A 6 -23.61 -12.25 -8.48
C HIS A 6 -23.56 -11.28 -9.66
N THR A 7 -23.83 -10.00 -9.39
CA THR A 7 -23.70 -8.95 -10.41
C THR A 7 -22.24 -8.87 -10.91
N PRO A 8 -21.98 -8.71 -12.22
CA PRO A 8 -20.63 -8.67 -12.77
C PRO A 8 -19.70 -7.67 -12.06
N LEU A 9 -18.51 -8.16 -11.70
CA LEU A 9 -17.45 -7.40 -11.05
C LEU A 9 -16.32 -7.10 -12.05
N ILE A 10 -15.94 -5.83 -12.15
CA ILE A 10 -14.78 -5.36 -12.91
C ILE A 10 -13.71 -4.87 -11.93
N LEU A 11 -12.45 -5.24 -12.17
CA LEU A 11 -11.32 -4.70 -11.42
C LEU A 11 -10.64 -3.61 -12.23
N PHE A 12 -10.18 -2.54 -11.59
CA PHE A 12 -9.49 -1.46 -12.28
C PHE A 12 -8.23 -1.00 -11.56
N GLY A 13 -7.18 -0.79 -12.36
CA GLY A 13 -5.82 -0.47 -11.93
C GLY A 13 -4.81 -1.39 -12.60
N SER A 14 -3.83 -0.80 -13.27
CA SER A 14 -2.75 -1.56 -13.91
C SER A 14 -1.88 -2.22 -12.86
N VAL A 15 -1.68 -3.53 -13.00
CA VAL A 15 -0.78 -4.35 -12.19
C VAL A 15 -0.15 -5.43 -13.08
N PRO A 16 1.00 -6.03 -12.70
CA PRO A 16 1.61 -7.11 -13.47
C PRO A 16 0.69 -8.34 -13.61
N ASN A 17 0.83 -9.10 -14.71
CA ASN A 17 0.03 -10.31 -14.95
C ASN A 17 0.07 -11.38 -13.84
N PRO A 18 1.21 -11.62 -13.16
CA PRO A 18 1.22 -12.52 -11.99
C PRO A 18 0.27 -12.05 -10.88
N VAL A 19 0.22 -10.73 -10.63
CA VAL A 19 -0.67 -10.11 -9.64
C VAL A 19 -2.14 -10.22 -10.08
N VAL A 20 -2.45 -9.97 -11.36
CA VAL A 20 -3.79 -10.19 -11.92
C VAL A 20 -4.25 -11.63 -11.67
N THR A 21 -3.39 -12.60 -12.01
CA THR A 21 -3.66 -14.03 -11.84
C THR A 21 -3.92 -14.36 -10.38
N GLN A 22 -3.10 -13.83 -9.47
CA GLN A 22 -3.23 -14.05 -8.04
C GLN A 22 -4.53 -13.46 -7.48
N LEU A 23 -4.84 -12.19 -7.76
CA LEU A 23 -6.06 -11.55 -7.25
C LEU A 23 -7.33 -12.21 -7.80
N ASN A 24 -7.32 -12.62 -9.07
CA ASN A 24 -8.40 -13.40 -9.65
C ASN A 24 -8.57 -14.75 -8.92
N LEU A 25 -7.47 -15.43 -8.60
CA LEU A 25 -7.51 -16.69 -7.87
C LEU A 25 -8.04 -16.51 -6.44
N GLU A 26 -7.67 -15.44 -5.74
CA GLU A 26 -8.18 -15.19 -4.38
C GLU A 26 -9.70 -14.91 -4.39
N LEU A 27 -10.21 -14.14 -5.36
CA LEU A 27 -11.66 -13.95 -5.52
C LEU A 27 -12.36 -15.23 -5.98
N LYS A 28 -11.72 -16.01 -6.85
CA LYS A 28 -12.24 -17.31 -7.30
C LYS A 28 -12.43 -18.29 -6.14
N LYS A 29 -11.54 -18.31 -5.15
CA LYS A 29 -11.69 -19.14 -3.93
C LYS A 29 -12.92 -18.75 -3.10
N GLN A 30 -13.39 -17.50 -3.21
CA GLN A 30 -14.63 -17.03 -2.60
C GLN A 30 -15.85 -17.24 -3.53
N GLY A 31 -15.68 -17.96 -4.64
CA GLY A 31 -16.73 -18.15 -5.64
C GLY A 31 -17.11 -16.88 -6.39
N ILE A 32 -16.23 -15.87 -6.45
CA ILE A 32 -16.47 -14.60 -7.14
C ILE A 32 -15.75 -14.59 -8.49
N LYS A 33 -16.50 -14.32 -9.55
CA LYS A 33 -15.98 -14.22 -10.92
C LYS A 33 -15.63 -12.79 -11.28
N VAL A 34 -14.35 -12.55 -11.58
CA VAL A 34 -13.93 -11.28 -12.21
C VAL A 34 -14.32 -11.29 -13.68
N SER A 35 -15.20 -10.37 -14.06
CA SER A 35 -15.75 -10.26 -15.42
C SER A 35 -14.82 -9.54 -16.39
N GLY A 36 -13.80 -8.86 -15.86
CA GLY A 36 -12.70 -8.28 -16.64
C GLY A 36 -11.93 -7.22 -15.87
N TRP A 37 -10.86 -6.73 -16.49
CA TRP A 37 -9.89 -5.80 -15.92
C TRP A 37 -9.79 -4.51 -16.73
N LEU A 38 -9.53 -3.39 -16.06
CA LEU A 38 -9.22 -2.12 -16.70
C LEU A 38 -7.87 -1.60 -16.17
N PRO A 39 -6.77 -1.71 -16.92
CA PRO A 39 -6.64 -2.21 -18.31
C PRO A 39 -6.59 -3.74 -18.43
N GLU A 40 -6.81 -4.25 -19.66
CA GLU A 40 -6.48 -5.61 -20.09
C GLU A 40 -5.11 -5.66 -20.79
N ASN A 41 -4.61 -6.87 -21.07
CA ASN A 41 -3.36 -7.09 -21.83
C ASN A 41 -3.38 -6.48 -23.22
N ARG A 42 -4.53 -6.49 -23.89
CA ARG A 42 -4.72 -5.89 -25.21
C ARG A 42 -5.86 -4.89 -25.19
N TYR A 43 -5.71 -3.81 -25.93
CA TYR A 43 -6.75 -2.79 -26.08
C TYR A 43 -8.07 -3.37 -26.63
N THR A 44 -7.99 -4.36 -27.52
CA THR A 44 -9.16 -5.03 -28.11
C THR A 44 -9.90 -5.95 -27.14
N GLU A 45 -9.32 -6.23 -25.98
CA GLU A 45 -9.88 -7.13 -24.96
C GLU A 45 -10.60 -6.38 -23.84
N LEU A 46 -10.63 -5.04 -23.89
CA LEU A 46 -11.24 -4.20 -22.85
C LEU A 46 -12.64 -4.70 -22.44
N PRO A 47 -12.93 -4.74 -21.13
CA PRO A 47 -14.14 -5.36 -20.64
C PRO A 47 -15.37 -4.54 -21.00
N VAL A 48 -16.48 -5.24 -21.20
CA VAL A 48 -17.79 -4.62 -21.31
C VAL A 48 -18.21 -4.13 -19.92
N ILE A 49 -18.49 -2.83 -19.81
CA ILE A 49 -18.98 -2.21 -18.56
C ILE A 49 -20.38 -1.65 -18.83
N LYS A 50 -21.38 -2.26 -18.21
CA LYS A 50 -22.79 -1.83 -18.29
C LYS A 50 -23.24 -1.14 -17.00
N GLU A 51 -24.36 -0.46 -17.09
CA GLU A 51 -25.02 0.12 -15.92
C GLU A 51 -25.32 -0.95 -14.87
N GLY A 52 -25.08 -0.60 -13.60
CA GLY A 52 -25.30 -1.50 -12.46
C GLY A 52 -24.14 -2.44 -12.15
N TYR A 53 -23.14 -2.60 -13.02
CA TYR A 53 -21.97 -3.45 -12.75
C TYR A 53 -21.19 -2.92 -11.55
N PHE A 54 -20.59 -3.83 -10.77
CA PHE A 54 -19.69 -3.45 -9.70
C PHE A 54 -18.27 -3.24 -10.24
N ALA A 55 -17.56 -2.28 -9.65
CA ALA A 55 -16.17 -2.02 -9.96
C ALA A 55 -15.35 -1.84 -8.68
N SER A 56 -14.17 -2.47 -8.59
CA SER A 56 -13.27 -2.29 -7.43
C SER A 56 -11.87 -1.87 -7.87
N GLY A 57 -11.32 -0.87 -7.19
CA GLY A 57 -9.98 -0.35 -7.47
C GLY A 57 -8.92 -1.18 -6.76
N VAL A 58 -7.78 -1.41 -7.43
CA VAL A 58 -6.63 -2.09 -6.81
C VAL A 58 -5.50 -1.13 -6.41
N ASN A 59 -5.55 0.13 -6.85
CA ASN A 59 -4.58 1.17 -6.51
C ASN A 59 -5.24 2.47 -6.04
N PRO A 60 -4.58 3.25 -5.15
CA PRO A 60 -5.14 4.47 -4.55
C PRO A 60 -5.21 5.68 -5.47
N PHE A 61 -4.39 5.74 -6.53
CA PHE A 61 -4.31 6.87 -7.45
C PHE A 61 -5.37 6.87 -8.57
N LEU A 62 -6.46 6.12 -8.41
CA LEU A 62 -7.45 5.86 -9.47
C LEU A 62 -8.75 6.67 -9.33
N SER A 63 -8.73 7.77 -8.57
CA SER A 63 -9.87 8.67 -8.34
C SER A 63 -10.64 9.06 -9.60
N ARG A 64 -9.93 9.49 -10.64
CA ARG A 64 -10.56 9.92 -11.90
C ARG A 64 -11.19 8.75 -12.64
N THR A 65 -10.56 7.57 -12.60
CA THR A 65 -11.09 6.34 -13.20
C THR A 65 -12.36 5.92 -12.46
N ALA A 66 -12.34 5.87 -11.13
CA ALA A 66 -13.50 5.56 -10.29
C ALA A 66 -14.67 6.53 -10.58
N SER A 67 -14.40 7.84 -10.58
CA SER A 67 -15.40 8.87 -10.89
C SER A 67 -15.99 8.70 -12.30
N THR A 68 -15.16 8.33 -13.28
CA THR A 68 -15.60 8.09 -14.65
C THR A 68 -16.48 6.85 -14.77
N LEU A 69 -16.13 5.75 -14.11
CA LEU A 69 -16.93 4.54 -14.04
C LEU A 69 -18.31 4.82 -13.42
N MET A 70 -18.37 5.56 -12.32
CA MET A 70 -19.63 5.94 -11.68
C MET A 70 -20.48 6.85 -12.56
N ARG A 71 -19.91 7.95 -13.07
CA ARG A 71 -20.70 9.00 -13.73
C ARG A 71 -21.09 8.64 -15.16
N ARG A 72 -20.15 8.10 -15.93
CA ARG A 72 -20.30 7.83 -17.37
C ARG A 72 -20.76 6.41 -17.68
N LYS A 73 -20.33 5.42 -16.90
CA LYS A 73 -20.72 4.01 -17.10
C LYS A 73 -21.83 3.56 -16.16
N LYS A 74 -22.23 4.38 -15.18
CA LYS A 74 -23.23 4.04 -14.16
C LYS A 74 -22.88 2.73 -13.42
N ALA A 75 -21.58 2.46 -13.29
CA ALA A 75 -21.07 1.36 -12.49
C ALA A 75 -21.06 1.75 -11.00
N LYS A 76 -21.24 0.77 -10.12
CA LYS A 76 -21.19 0.92 -8.67
C LYS A 76 -19.76 0.65 -8.20
N VAL A 77 -19.02 1.71 -7.87
CA VAL A 77 -17.64 1.56 -7.36
C VAL A 77 -17.67 1.15 -5.89
N ILE A 78 -16.99 0.05 -5.57
CA ILE A 78 -16.84 -0.48 -4.22
C ILE A 78 -15.76 0.34 -3.49
N GLY A 79 -16.16 1.02 -2.42
CA GLY A 79 -15.23 1.67 -1.49
C GLY A 79 -14.63 0.64 -0.55
N ALA A 80 -13.48 0.07 -0.94
CA ALA A 80 -12.72 -0.92 -0.17
C ALA A 80 -11.31 -0.41 0.12
N PRO A 81 -10.66 -0.90 1.20
CA PRO A 81 -9.22 -0.81 1.36
C PRO A 81 -8.47 -1.40 0.16
N PHE A 82 -7.25 -0.98 -0.10
CA PHE A 82 -6.46 -1.51 -1.22
C PHE A 82 -5.76 -2.82 -0.84
N PRO A 83 -5.62 -3.79 -1.77
CA PRO A 83 -5.05 -5.10 -1.48
C PRO A 83 -3.52 -5.05 -1.37
N ILE A 84 -2.99 -4.17 -0.51
CA ILE A 84 -1.58 -4.01 -0.18
C ILE A 84 -1.38 -4.52 1.25
N GLY A 85 -0.47 -5.48 1.41
CA GLY A 85 -0.35 -6.28 2.63
C GLY A 85 -1.45 -7.35 2.77
N PRO A 86 -1.27 -8.33 3.68
CA PRO A 86 -2.22 -9.42 3.88
C PRO A 86 -3.51 -8.94 4.55
N ASP A 87 -3.41 -7.99 5.48
CA ASP A 87 -4.52 -7.30 6.14
C ASP A 87 -5.37 -6.48 5.14
N GLY A 88 -4.70 -5.75 4.24
CA GLY A 88 -5.36 -4.99 3.16
C GLY A 88 -6.04 -5.90 2.15
N THR A 89 -5.35 -6.99 1.76
CA THR A 89 -5.91 -7.99 0.84
C THR A 89 -7.15 -8.64 1.43
N ARG A 90 -7.10 -9.07 2.70
CA ARG A 90 -8.26 -9.62 3.39
C ARG A 90 -9.42 -8.63 3.40
N ALA A 91 -9.19 -7.40 3.87
CA ALA A 91 -10.24 -6.40 3.97
C ALA A 91 -10.85 -6.03 2.61
N TRP A 92 -10.03 -6.00 1.55
CA TRP A 92 -10.50 -5.79 0.17
C TRP A 92 -11.41 -6.93 -0.30
N VAL A 93 -11.01 -8.19 -0.08
CA VAL A 93 -11.82 -9.36 -0.45
C VAL A 93 -13.12 -9.40 0.39
N GLU A 94 -13.04 -9.23 1.71
CA GLU A 94 -14.22 -9.20 2.59
C GLU A 94 -15.20 -8.11 2.16
N LYS A 95 -14.71 -6.92 1.78
CA LYS A 95 -15.57 -5.83 1.32
C LYS A 95 -16.26 -6.16 -0.01
N ILE A 96 -15.57 -6.82 -0.94
CA ILE A 96 -16.17 -7.28 -2.19
C ILE A 96 -17.23 -8.36 -1.91
N CYS A 97 -16.92 -9.33 -1.06
CA CYS A 97 -17.85 -10.39 -0.66
C CYS A 97 -19.13 -9.79 -0.05
N SER A 98 -18.98 -8.86 0.90
CA SER A 98 -20.10 -8.16 1.54
C SER A 98 -20.98 -7.37 0.57
N VAL A 99 -20.42 -6.78 -0.49
CA VAL A 99 -21.20 -6.02 -1.48
C VAL A 99 -21.90 -6.94 -2.49
N LEU A 100 -21.40 -8.16 -2.68
CA LEU A 100 -21.95 -9.17 -3.58
C LEU A 100 -22.82 -10.21 -2.84
N ASP A 101 -23.13 -9.99 -1.56
CA ASP A 101 -23.90 -10.89 -0.70
C ASP A 101 -23.32 -12.32 -0.64
N VAL A 102 -21.98 -12.41 -0.57
CA VAL A 102 -21.23 -13.66 -0.42
C VAL A 102 -20.58 -13.70 0.97
N GLU A 103 -20.69 -14.84 1.66
CA GLU A 103 -20.03 -15.08 2.95
C GLU A 103 -18.54 -15.42 2.71
N PRO A 104 -17.59 -14.64 3.26
CA PRO A 104 -16.16 -14.91 3.08
C PRO A 104 -15.72 -16.17 3.84
N GLN A 105 -14.96 -17.05 3.19
CA GLN A 105 -14.50 -18.32 3.75
C GLN A 105 -12.97 -18.39 3.83
N GLY A 106 -12.44 -18.80 4.99
CA GLY A 106 -11.03 -19.13 5.19
C GLY A 106 -10.04 -17.95 5.13
N LEU A 107 -10.51 -16.71 5.00
CA LEU A 107 -9.63 -15.53 4.84
C LEU A 107 -8.81 -15.22 6.11
N ALA A 108 -9.39 -15.42 7.30
CA ALA A 108 -8.68 -15.18 8.56
C ALA A 108 -7.51 -16.15 8.76
N GLU A 109 -7.72 -17.43 8.49
CA GLU A 109 -6.65 -18.44 8.53
C GLU A 109 -5.57 -18.13 7.48
N ARG A 110 -6.00 -17.75 6.27
CA ARG A 110 -5.09 -17.37 5.19
C ARG A 110 -4.22 -16.18 5.57
N GLU A 111 -4.79 -15.14 6.18
CA GLU A 111 -4.05 -13.97 6.67
C GLU A 111 -3.02 -14.39 7.74
N ALA A 112 -3.45 -15.19 8.72
CA ALA A 112 -2.58 -15.66 9.80
C ALA A 112 -1.39 -16.49 9.29
N GLN A 113 -1.62 -17.37 8.31
CA GLN A 113 -0.54 -18.15 7.66
C GLN A 113 0.49 -17.24 6.99
N ILE A 114 0.05 -16.17 6.32
CA ILE A 114 0.96 -15.23 5.66
C ILE A 114 1.76 -14.46 6.70
N TRP A 115 1.14 -13.95 7.76
CA TRP A 115 1.87 -13.29 8.86
C TRP A 115 2.94 -14.19 9.47
N ALA A 116 2.60 -15.46 9.75
CA ALA A 116 3.56 -16.43 10.27
C ALA A 116 4.74 -16.66 9.31
N SER A 117 4.50 -16.63 7.98
CA SER A 117 5.54 -16.85 6.98
C SER A 117 6.53 -15.69 6.78
N VAL A 118 6.19 -14.50 7.29
CA VAL A 118 7.01 -13.27 7.13
C VAL A 118 7.48 -12.68 8.48
N GLU A 119 7.34 -13.41 9.57
CA GLU A 119 7.71 -12.97 10.92
C GLU A 119 9.20 -12.62 11.03
N ASP A 120 10.07 -13.30 10.26
CA ASP A 120 11.48 -13.00 10.15
C ASP A 120 11.73 -11.55 9.70
N TYR A 121 10.97 -11.06 8.72
CA TYR A 121 11.06 -9.66 8.28
C TYR A 121 10.33 -8.70 9.23
N VAL A 122 9.15 -9.06 9.73
CA VAL A 122 8.36 -8.22 10.63
C VAL A 122 9.14 -7.92 11.91
N SER A 123 9.86 -8.91 12.44
CA SER A 123 10.69 -8.75 13.64
C SER A 123 11.78 -7.67 13.49
N LEU A 124 12.31 -7.43 12.28
CA LEU A 124 13.35 -6.42 12.00
C LEU A 124 12.82 -4.99 12.08
N ILE A 125 11.52 -4.79 11.82
CA ILE A 125 10.89 -3.47 11.74
C ILE A 125 9.98 -3.18 12.93
N ARG A 126 9.65 -4.18 13.74
CA ARG A 126 8.83 -4.00 14.94
C ARG A 126 9.47 -2.97 15.88
N GLY A 127 8.68 -1.98 16.31
CA GLY A 127 9.10 -0.89 17.17
C GLY A 127 9.86 0.24 16.47
N LYS A 128 10.13 0.13 15.16
CA LYS A 128 10.79 1.17 14.38
C LYS A 128 9.82 2.22 13.86
N SER A 129 10.32 3.41 13.58
CA SER A 129 9.54 4.51 13.01
C SER A 129 9.77 4.67 11.51
N VAL A 130 8.72 5.01 10.76
CA VAL A 130 8.81 5.32 9.33
C VAL A 130 8.13 6.64 9.00
N TYR A 131 8.83 7.49 8.24
CA TYR A 131 8.33 8.77 7.74
C TYR A 131 8.10 8.68 6.22
N PHE A 132 6.93 9.07 5.75
CA PHE A 132 6.64 9.16 4.31
C PHE A 132 6.73 10.60 3.82
N MET A 133 7.62 10.90 2.89
CA MET A 133 7.69 12.25 2.30
C MET A 133 6.53 12.52 1.31
N GLY A 134 6.00 11.49 0.65
CA GLY A 134 4.86 11.60 -0.26
C GLY A 134 5.27 11.88 -1.70
N ASP A 135 4.96 10.93 -2.59
CA ASP A 135 5.41 10.94 -3.98
C ASP A 135 4.42 10.25 -4.95
N ASN A 136 3.78 9.14 -4.55
CA ASN A 136 3.10 8.24 -5.49
C ASN A 136 1.67 7.79 -5.08
N LEU A 137 1.12 8.33 -3.99
CA LEU A 137 -0.23 8.06 -3.46
C LEU A 137 -0.41 6.67 -2.80
N LEU A 138 0.62 5.82 -2.76
CA LEU A 138 0.58 4.54 -2.02
C LEU A 138 0.74 4.71 -0.51
N GLU A 139 1.05 5.92 -0.04
CA GLU A 139 1.58 6.15 1.32
C GLU A 139 0.58 5.79 2.41
N ILE A 140 -0.72 6.04 2.22
CA ILE A 140 -1.75 5.69 3.21
C ILE A 140 -1.83 4.17 3.41
N ALA A 141 -1.87 3.42 2.30
CA ALA A 141 -1.99 1.97 2.36
C ALA A 141 -0.72 1.30 2.87
N MET A 142 0.43 1.82 2.45
CA MET A 142 1.74 1.40 2.96
C MET A 142 1.89 1.70 4.44
N ALA A 143 1.51 2.90 4.90
CA ALA A 143 1.55 3.27 6.31
C ALA A 143 0.65 2.36 7.16
N ARG A 144 -0.58 2.10 6.71
CA ARG A 144 -1.50 1.18 7.38
C ARG A 144 -0.89 -0.22 7.52
N PHE A 145 -0.33 -0.76 6.45
CA PHE A 145 0.35 -2.06 6.47
C PHE A 145 1.57 -2.07 7.41
N LEU A 146 2.41 -1.03 7.38
CA LEU A 146 3.60 -0.96 8.24
C LEU A 146 3.26 -0.77 9.72
N ILE A 147 2.18 -0.04 10.04
CA ILE A 147 1.65 0.01 11.40
C ILE A 147 1.21 -1.38 11.86
N ARG A 148 0.55 -2.15 10.98
CA ARG A 148 0.17 -3.54 11.27
C ARG A 148 1.39 -4.44 11.50
N CYS A 149 2.52 -4.15 10.85
CA CYS A 149 3.80 -4.81 11.11
C CYS A 149 4.48 -4.38 12.43
N GLY A 150 3.90 -3.43 13.17
CA GLY A 150 4.42 -2.93 14.43
C GLY A 150 5.37 -1.74 14.31
N MET A 151 5.39 -1.05 13.17
CA MET A 151 6.08 0.24 13.05
C MET A 151 5.21 1.38 13.60
N THR A 152 5.85 2.50 13.95
CA THR A 152 5.15 3.77 14.18
C THR A 152 5.29 4.68 12.96
N VAL A 153 4.27 5.49 12.68
CA VAL A 153 4.27 6.40 11.53
C VAL A 153 4.01 7.82 12.03
N PRO A 154 5.03 8.65 12.25
CA PRO A 154 4.83 10.01 12.77
C PRO A 154 4.09 10.92 11.78
N ALA A 155 4.41 10.81 10.49
CA ALA A 155 3.80 11.63 9.45
C ALA A 155 3.70 10.91 8.10
N ILE A 156 2.64 11.24 7.36
CA ILE A 156 2.38 10.76 6.02
C ILE A 156 2.21 11.96 5.09
N GLY A 157 3.26 12.29 4.33
CA GLY A 157 3.13 13.15 3.15
C GLY A 157 2.40 12.41 2.04
N ILE A 158 1.50 13.11 1.33
CA ILE A 158 0.82 12.57 0.15
C ILE A 158 0.63 13.68 -0.90
N PRO A 159 0.90 13.44 -2.20
CA PRO A 159 0.77 14.47 -3.23
C PRO A 159 -0.68 14.98 -3.39
N TYR A 160 -1.64 14.07 -3.30
CA TYR A 160 -3.07 14.35 -3.46
C TYR A 160 -3.88 13.30 -2.70
N MET A 161 -4.93 13.72 -2.01
CA MET A 161 -5.77 12.82 -1.23
C MET A 161 -7.24 12.94 -1.61
N ASP A 162 -7.75 11.93 -2.31
CA ASP A 162 -9.19 11.81 -2.55
C ASP A 162 -9.86 11.08 -1.38
N LYS A 163 -10.34 11.85 -0.42
CA LYS A 163 -11.01 11.34 0.78
C LYS A 163 -12.24 10.48 0.48
N ARG A 164 -12.87 10.63 -0.70
CA ARG A 164 -14.03 9.80 -1.08
C ARG A 164 -13.56 8.45 -1.61
N PHE A 165 -12.59 8.45 -2.52
CA PHE A 165 -12.09 7.22 -3.11
C PHE A 165 -11.28 6.39 -2.10
N GLN A 166 -10.42 7.04 -1.30
CA GLN A 166 -9.60 6.41 -0.27
C GLN A 166 -10.33 6.27 1.08
N GLY A 167 -11.63 6.59 1.16
CA GLY A 167 -12.37 6.61 2.42
C GLY A 167 -12.32 5.28 3.19
N GLY A 168 -12.39 4.15 2.47
CA GLY A 168 -12.23 2.82 3.07
C GLY A 168 -10.83 2.59 3.64
N GLU A 169 -9.78 3.04 2.95
CA GLU A 169 -8.39 2.92 3.42
C GLU A 169 -8.12 3.83 4.62
N LEU A 170 -8.66 5.05 4.61
CA LEU A 170 -8.49 6.01 5.72
C LEU A 170 -9.14 5.49 7.01
N GLN A 171 -10.37 4.98 6.93
CA GLN A 171 -11.03 4.34 8.06
C GLN A 171 -10.24 3.12 8.56
N PHE A 172 -9.68 2.34 7.64
CA PHE A 172 -8.89 1.18 8.01
C PHE A 172 -7.57 1.54 8.68
N LEU A 173 -6.89 2.60 8.21
CA LEU A 173 -5.71 3.17 8.88
C LEU A 173 -6.04 3.59 10.30
N GLU A 174 -7.12 4.33 10.53
CA GLU A 174 -7.52 4.78 11.86
C GLU A 174 -7.78 3.61 12.82
N ARG A 175 -8.56 2.63 12.37
CA ARG A 175 -8.82 1.41 13.13
C ARG A 175 -7.55 0.63 13.41
N THR A 176 -6.63 0.56 12.45
CA THR A 176 -5.34 -0.12 12.63
C THR A 176 -4.48 0.59 13.68
N CYS A 177 -4.49 1.92 13.73
CA CYS A 177 -3.79 2.67 14.77
C CYS A 177 -4.37 2.36 16.17
N GLU A 178 -5.70 2.31 16.28
CA GLU A 178 -6.41 1.99 17.53
C GLU A 178 -6.13 0.55 17.99
N GLU A 179 -6.18 -0.43 17.08
CA GLU A 179 -5.88 -1.84 17.37
C GLU A 179 -4.41 -2.06 17.77
N MET A 180 -3.47 -1.32 17.18
CA MET A 180 -2.04 -1.41 17.48
C MET A 180 -1.59 -0.51 18.64
N GLY A 181 -2.49 0.32 19.19
CA GLY A 181 -2.18 1.24 20.29
C GLY A 181 -1.18 2.34 19.93
N VAL A 182 -1.11 2.76 18.66
CA VAL A 182 -0.19 3.81 18.19
C VAL A 182 -0.92 5.12 17.90
N PRO A 183 -0.27 6.29 18.05
CA PRO A 183 -0.86 7.57 17.69
C PRO A 183 -1.25 7.63 16.22
N LYS A 184 -2.37 8.28 15.91
CA LYS A 184 -2.79 8.52 14.52
C LYS A 184 -1.73 9.38 13.80
N PRO A 185 -1.25 8.98 12.61
CA PRO A 185 -0.24 9.72 11.87
C PRO A 185 -0.77 11.08 11.41
N LYS A 186 0.11 12.10 11.35
CA LYS A 186 -0.23 13.38 10.72
C LYS A 186 -0.17 13.25 9.19
N ILE A 187 -1.33 13.29 8.53
CA ILE A 187 -1.42 13.27 7.06
C ILE A 187 -1.30 14.70 6.52
N THR A 188 -0.33 14.94 5.64
CA THR A 188 -0.10 16.23 4.98
C THR A 188 -0.24 16.08 3.48
N GLU A 189 -1.32 16.64 2.92
CA GLU A 189 -1.51 16.73 1.48
C GLU A 189 -0.66 17.88 0.89
N LYS A 190 -0.02 17.65 -0.27
CA LYS A 190 0.90 18.60 -0.91
C LYS A 190 1.98 19.11 0.05
N PRO A 191 2.79 18.20 0.62
CA PRO A 191 3.80 18.60 1.58
C PRO A 191 4.89 19.44 0.91
N ASP A 192 5.51 20.30 1.71
CA ASP A 192 6.70 21.05 1.33
C ASP A 192 7.96 20.27 1.75
N ASN A 193 8.77 19.85 0.78
CA ASN A 193 9.95 19.02 1.03
C ASN A 193 10.96 19.67 1.98
N TYR A 194 11.11 20.99 1.95
CA TYR A 194 12.06 21.68 2.83
C TYR A 194 11.62 21.57 4.29
N ASN A 195 10.33 21.85 4.56
CA ASN A 195 9.75 21.69 5.89
C ASN A 195 9.75 20.23 6.36
N GLN A 196 9.53 19.28 5.45
CA GLN A 196 9.62 17.86 5.79
C GLN A 196 11.04 17.44 6.20
N ILE A 197 12.08 17.97 5.54
CA ILE A 197 13.46 17.70 5.95
C ILE A 197 13.71 18.20 7.37
N GLN A 198 13.22 19.39 7.74
CA GLN A 198 13.33 19.88 9.12
C GLN A 198 12.63 18.94 10.12
N GLN A 199 11.41 18.50 9.79
CA GLN A 199 10.68 17.54 10.63
C GLN A 199 11.40 16.20 10.74
N ILE A 200 12.00 15.70 9.67
CA ILE A 200 12.78 14.45 9.68
C ILE A 200 13.97 14.58 10.63
N LEU A 201 14.65 15.72 10.64
CA LEU A 201 15.77 15.98 11.55
C LEU A 201 15.32 16.09 13.02
N GLU A 202 14.11 16.60 13.28
CA GLU A 202 13.54 16.67 14.64
C GLU A 202 13.00 15.32 15.14
N ILE A 203 12.39 14.53 14.25
CA ILE A 203 11.75 13.25 14.58
C ILE A 203 12.76 12.10 14.64
N GLU A 204 13.85 12.19 13.87
CA GLU A 204 14.87 11.15 13.71
C GLU A 204 14.28 9.75 13.41
N PRO A 205 13.49 9.60 12.33
CA PRO A 205 12.85 8.33 12.03
C PRO A 205 13.85 7.24 11.66
N ASP A 206 13.57 5.98 12.03
CA ASP A 206 14.41 4.83 11.66
C ASP A 206 14.46 4.61 10.15
N LEU A 207 13.42 5.01 9.41
CA LEU A 207 13.32 4.89 7.97
C LEU A 207 12.58 6.08 7.35
N VAL A 208 13.11 6.64 6.28
CA VAL A 208 12.42 7.62 5.44
C VAL A 208 12.10 7.03 4.08
N ILE A 209 10.82 6.98 3.71
CA ILE A 209 10.38 6.64 2.35
C ILE A 209 10.26 7.93 1.55
N THR A 210 11.13 8.09 0.54
CA THR A 210 11.31 9.35 -0.20
C THR A 210 11.72 9.15 -1.65
N GLY A 211 11.60 10.18 -2.48
CA GLY A 211 12.12 10.19 -3.84
C GLY A 211 13.66 10.19 -3.90
N MET A 212 14.22 9.83 -5.06
CA MET A 212 15.67 9.73 -5.25
C MET A 212 16.43 11.03 -4.98
N ALA A 213 15.78 12.19 -5.14
CA ALA A 213 16.38 13.50 -4.90
C ALA A 213 16.90 13.66 -3.46
N HIS A 214 16.20 13.06 -2.48
CA HIS A 214 16.53 13.20 -1.05
C HIS A 214 17.17 11.96 -0.44
N ALA A 215 17.11 10.80 -1.12
CA ALA A 215 17.63 9.54 -0.62
C ALA A 215 19.12 9.63 -0.25
N ASN A 216 20.00 9.92 -1.20
CA ASN A 216 21.45 10.01 -0.94
C ASN A 216 21.83 11.13 0.05
N PRO A 217 21.25 12.36 -0.04
CA PRO A 217 21.50 13.40 0.96
C PRO A 217 21.13 13.02 2.40
N LEU A 218 20.05 12.25 2.60
CA LEU A 218 19.61 11.78 3.91
C LEU A 218 20.49 10.60 4.41
N GLU A 219 20.82 9.64 3.54
CA GLU A 219 21.75 8.55 3.88
C GLU A 219 23.11 9.08 4.34
N ALA A 220 23.65 10.10 3.67
CA ALA A 220 24.92 10.72 4.06
C ALA A 220 24.86 11.34 5.47
N ARG A 221 23.67 11.72 5.95
CA ARG A 221 23.40 12.25 7.29
C ARG A 221 23.09 11.15 8.33
N GLY A 222 23.19 9.88 7.95
CA GLY A 222 22.94 8.72 8.82
C GLY A 222 21.46 8.35 8.94
N ILE A 223 20.59 8.87 8.07
CA ILE A 223 19.16 8.54 8.06
C ILE A 223 18.91 7.45 7.03
N ASN A 224 18.37 6.30 7.45
CA ASN A 224 18.06 5.23 6.50
C ASN A 224 16.94 5.66 5.57
N THR A 225 17.10 5.39 4.28
CA THR A 225 16.13 5.74 3.26
C THR A 225 15.71 4.54 2.43
N LYS A 226 14.46 4.58 1.98
CA LYS A 226 13.96 3.69 0.95
C LYS A 226 13.34 4.52 -0.17
N TRP A 227 13.90 4.41 -1.36
CA TRP A 227 13.38 5.15 -2.51
C TRP A 227 11.95 4.69 -2.87
N SER A 228 11.04 5.66 -2.96
CA SER A 228 9.58 5.49 -3.09
C SER A 228 9.16 4.86 -4.41
N VAL A 229 9.85 5.18 -5.50
CA VAL A 229 9.44 4.77 -6.86
C VAL A 229 9.46 3.25 -7.05
N GLU A 230 10.31 2.51 -6.32
CA GLU A 230 10.34 1.05 -6.40
C GLU A 230 9.00 0.40 -6.08
N PHE A 231 8.22 0.99 -5.16
CA PHE A 231 6.91 0.48 -4.80
C PHE A 231 5.89 0.59 -5.94
N THR A 232 6.17 1.36 -6.99
CA THR A 232 5.24 1.54 -8.12
C THR A 232 5.38 0.46 -9.19
N PHE A 233 6.52 -0.24 -9.25
CA PHE A 233 6.75 -1.31 -10.23
C PHE A 233 7.04 -2.67 -9.59
N ALA A 234 7.33 -2.73 -8.29
CA ALA A 234 7.38 -3.98 -7.55
C ALA A 234 5.99 -4.60 -7.43
N GLN A 235 5.94 -5.93 -7.29
CA GLN A 235 4.70 -6.64 -6.98
C GLN A 235 4.42 -6.45 -5.49
N ILE A 236 3.40 -5.66 -5.15
CA ILE A 236 3.06 -5.31 -3.76
C ILE A 236 1.61 -5.64 -3.40
N HIS A 237 0.87 -6.28 -4.30
CA HIS A 237 -0.55 -6.55 -4.11
C HIS A 237 -0.82 -8.02 -3.80
N GLY A 238 -1.85 -8.29 -3.00
CA GLY A 238 -2.28 -9.63 -2.65
C GLY A 238 -1.43 -10.28 -1.56
N PHE A 239 -1.92 -11.40 -1.05
CA PHE A 239 -1.28 -12.14 0.05
C PHE A 239 0.19 -12.53 -0.22
N GLY A 240 0.46 -13.03 -1.42
CA GLY A 240 1.77 -13.59 -1.79
C GLY A 240 2.87 -12.54 -1.99
N SER A 241 2.52 -11.30 -2.28
CA SER A 241 3.48 -10.19 -2.44
C SER A 241 3.91 -9.57 -1.11
N THR A 242 3.36 -10.01 0.02
CA THR A 242 3.66 -9.45 1.35
C THR A 242 5.15 -9.48 1.66
N ARG A 243 5.81 -10.59 1.33
CA ARG A 243 7.26 -10.73 1.54
C ARG A 243 8.05 -9.72 0.71
N ASP A 244 7.63 -9.43 -0.52
CA ASP A 244 8.30 -8.49 -1.41
C ASP A 244 8.22 -7.06 -0.86
N ILE A 245 7.06 -6.65 -0.31
CA ILE A 245 6.92 -5.35 0.37
C ILE A 245 7.90 -5.24 1.54
N LEU A 246 7.97 -6.29 2.38
CA LEU A 246 8.85 -6.32 3.55
C LEU A 246 10.33 -6.41 3.17
N GLU A 247 10.67 -7.11 2.10
CA GLU A 247 12.02 -7.12 1.52
C GLU A 247 12.45 -5.69 1.21
N LEU A 248 11.62 -4.95 0.47
CA LEU A 248 11.88 -3.57 0.07
C LEU A 248 12.07 -2.64 1.28
N VAL A 249 11.21 -2.76 2.29
CA VAL A 249 11.24 -1.91 3.48
C VAL A 249 12.44 -2.24 4.39
N THR A 250 12.77 -3.52 4.55
CA THR A 250 13.85 -3.97 5.44
C THR A 250 15.24 -3.90 4.81
N ARG A 251 15.34 -3.86 3.47
CA ARG A 251 16.62 -3.86 2.74
C ARG A 251 17.60 -2.78 3.22
N PRO A 252 17.24 -1.49 3.36
CA PRO A 252 18.16 -0.49 3.88
C PRO A 252 18.61 -0.77 5.33
N LEU A 253 17.70 -1.27 6.17
CA LEU A 253 18.00 -1.59 7.58
C LEU A 253 18.98 -2.76 7.71
N ARG A 254 18.78 -3.81 6.90
CA ARG A 254 19.69 -4.97 6.84
C ARG A 254 21.06 -4.58 6.28
N ARG A 255 21.08 -3.79 5.19
CA ARG A 255 22.32 -3.26 4.60
C ARG A 255 23.14 -2.50 5.64
N ASN A 256 22.52 -1.56 6.34
CA ASN A 256 23.25 -0.69 7.27
C ASN A 256 23.69 -1.45 8.52
N SER A 257 22.89 -2.41 9.01
CA SER A 257 23.33 -3.29 10.11
C SER A 257 24.60 -4.07 9.78
N ASN A 258 24.76 -4.53 8.53
CA ASN A 258 25.96 -5.23 8.08
C ASN A 258 27.17 -4.31 7.82
N LEU A 259 26.95 -3.01 7.67
CA LEU A 259 28.00 -2.02 7.38
C LEU A 259 28.46 -1.25 8.62
N LYS A 260 27.73 -1.32 9.74
CA LYS A 260 28.06 -0.62 11.00
C LYS A 260 29.47 -0.91 11.51
N ASP A 261 29.98 -2.12 11.28
CA ASP A 261 31.33 -2.52 11.71
C ASP A 261 32.44 -1.75 10.97
N LEU A 262 32.13 -1.01 9.90
CA LEU A 262 33.07 -0.17 9.16
C LEU A 262 33.21 1.26 9.73
N GLY A 263 32.38 1.68 10.69
CA GLY A 263 32.52 2.95 11.42
C GLY A 263 32.24 4.23 10.60
N TRP A 264 31.53 4.14 9.48
CA TRP A 264 31.31 5.24 8.50
C TRP A 264 29.84 5.69 8.40
N ASP A 265 29.16 5.86 9.53
CA ASP A 265 27.71 6.11 9.55
C ASP A 265 27.31 7.56 9.20
N LYS A 266 28.22 8.54 9.33
CA LYS A 266 28.02 9.94 8.91
C LYS A 266 29.19 10.38 8.04
N LEU A 267 28.90 10.77 6.80
CA LEU A 267 29.90 11.09 5.77
C LEU A 267 29.81 12.53 5.26
N VAL A 268 28.84 13.31 5.75
CA VAL A 268 28.69 14.72 5.38
C VAL A 268 29.78 15.56 6.03
N LYS A 269 30.48 16.37 5.23
CA LYS A 269 31.36 17.44 5.74
C LYS A 269 30.49 18.43 6.53
N GLU A 270 30.78 18.62 7.81
CA GLU A 270 30.09 19.60 8.68
C GLU A 270 30.34 21.06 8.26
N GLU A 271 31.25 21.30 7.31
CA GLU A 271 31.58 22.63 6.80
C GLU A 271 30.96 22.89 5.43
N ALA A 272 29.76 23.45 5.44
CA ALA A 272 29.40 24.51 4.52
C ALA A 272 28.81 25.64 5.37
N ASN A 273 29.69 26.40 6.04
CA ASN A 273 29.33 27.72 6.54
C ASN A 273 28.93 28.56 5.33
N VAL A 274 27.64 28.84 5.20
CA VAL A 274 27.12 29.95 4.38
C VAL A 274 26.88 31.12 5.31
#